data_AF-A0A7C1VEF0-F1
#
_entry.id   AF-A0A7C1VEF0-F1
#
_cell.length_a   1.000
_cell.length_b   1.000
_cell.length_c   1.000
_cell.angle_alpha   90.00
_cell.angle_beta   90.00
_cell.angle_gamma   90.00
#
_symmetry.space_group_name_H-M   'P 1'
#
loop_
_entity.id
_entity.type
_entity.pdbx_description
1 polymer ?
#
loop_
_entity_poly.entity_id
_entity_poly.type
_entity_poly.pdbx_seq_one_letter_code
_entity_poly.pdbx_strand_id
1 'polypeptide(L)'
;DKGVATRSSSGEVINALAANIPELLGGSADLAPSNKTWINGSPSFQPDTPEGRNFHFGVREHAMGAVINGMALHGGVIPYAGTFLVFSDYMRGAIRISAFSHIPSIWVFTHDSVAVGEDGPTHQPVEHLAALRAIPDLVVIRPSDANEVVEAWKFAITRRNGPTALAFTRQNVPTIDRMMYAPAIGLLRGAYVLTDLGGGDPELILMASGSEMSLILEAGAQLFNEGINVRLVSFPSWELFANQKKEYRDAVLTPGIRARLAVEMGVSQGWERWVGEFGEVISIDRYGASAPYKVILKEFGFTVKNVFDRAFNLVRGEEED
;
A
#
# COMPACT_ATOMS: atom_id res chain seq x y z
N ASP A 1 6.81 -19.45 -1.48
CA ASP A 1 6.13 -19.60 -0.17
C ASP A 1 4.65 -19.23 -0.33
N LYS A 2 3.72 -19.78 0.46
CA LYS A 2 2.29 -19.42 0.46
C LYS A 2 2.05 -17.96 0.86
N GLY A 3 3.08 -17.28 1.38
CA GLY A 3 3.07 -15.88 1.70
C GLY A 3 2.29 -15.57 2.97
N VAL A 4 2.33 -14.30 3.38
CA VAL A 4 1.69 -13.79 4.59
C VAL A 4 0.95 -12.50 4.25
N ALA A 5 -0.23 -12.29 4.83
CA ALA A 5 -0.96 -11.05 4.62
C ALA A 5 -0.16 -9.87 5.20
N THR A 6 -0.11 -8.74 4.50
CA THR A 6 0.72 -7.61 4.97
C THR A 6 0.22 -7.03 6.29
N ARG A 7 -1.06 -7.22 6.64
CA ARG A 7 -1.56 -6.89 7.99
C ARG A 7 -0.94 -7.78 9.08
N SER A 8 -0.73 -9.07 8.79
CA SER A 8 -0.12 -10.00 9.74
C SER A 8 1.35 -9.67 9.93
N SER A 9 2.07 -9.41 8.84
CA SER A 9 3.44 -8.89 8.90
C SER A 9 3.51 -7.56 9.65
N SER A 10 2.52 -6.68 9.48
CA SER A 10 2.45 -5.41 10.23
C SER A 10 2.33 -5.67 11.73
N GLY A 11 1.53 -6.64 12.15
CA GLY A 11 1.42 -7.03 13.55
C GLY A 11 2.72 -7.58 14.13
N GLU A 12 3.45 -8.40 13.37
CA GLU A 12 4.77 -8.89 13.77
C GLU A 12 5.78 -7.74 13.91
N VAL A 13 5.77 -6.81 12.96
CA VAL A 13 6.63 -5.62 12.98
C VAL A 13 6.30 -4.70 14.14
N ILE A 14 5.02 -4.43 14.42
CA ILE A 14 4.59 -3.68 15.62
C ILE A 14 5.18 -4.31 16.88
N ASN A 15 5.11 -5.63 17.02
CA ASN A 15 5.61 -6.32 18.20
C ASN A 15 7.14 -6.29 18.32
N ALA A 16 7.86 -6.45 17.21
CA ALA A 16 9.32 -6.30 17.18
C ALA A 16 9.76 -4.88 17.55
N LEU A 17 9.05 -3.87 17.07
CA LEU A 17 9.32 -2.46 17.38
C LEU A 17 8.98 -2.14 18.84
N ALA A 18 7.81 -2.56 19.33
CA ALA A 18 7.35 -2.28 20.70
C ALA A 18 8.23 -2.90 21.80
N ALA A 19 9.02 -3.91 21.47
CA ALA A 19 10.04 -4.48 22.36
C ALA A 19 11.27 -3.57 22.53
N ASN A 20 11.52 -2.67 21.56
CA ASN A 20 12.72 -1.81 21.52
C ASN A 20 12.38 -0.31 21.61
N ILE A 21 11.13 0.06 21.38
CA ILE A 21 10.62 1.43 21.35
C ILE A 21 9.46 1.51 22.35
N PRO A 22 9.74 1.79 23.65
CA PRO A 22 8.70 1.83 24.68
C PRO A 22 7.65 2.91 24.42
N GLU A 23 7.99 3.97 23.70
CA GLU A 23 7.10 5.06 23.30
C GLU A 23 6.07 4.63 22.24
N LEU A 24 6.29 3.50 21.54
CA LEU A 24 5.33 2.98 20.56
C LEU A 24 4.14 2.37 21.28
N LEU A 25 2.96 2.96 21.07
CA LEU A 25 1.71 2.51 21.62
C LEU A 25 0.55 2.87 20.69
N GLY A 26 -0.59 2.24 20.88
CA GLY A 26 -1.71 2.47 19.98
C GLY A 26 -2.81 1.45 20.15
N GLY A 27 -3.68 1.39 19.16
CA GLY A 27 -4.85 0.52 19.26
C GLY A 27 -5.64 0.50 17.98
N SER A 28 -6.89 0.09 18.11
CA SER A 28 -7.81 -0.02 16.97
C SER A 28 -9.23 0.34 17.39
N ALA A 29 -10.02 0.77 16.41
CA ALA A 29 -11.44 1.02 16.55
C ALA A 29 -12.24 -0.30 16.62
N ASP A 30 -12.07 -1.05 17.72
CA ASP A 30 -12.70 -2.37 17.97
C ASP A 30 -12.30 -3.49 16.99
N LEU A 31 -11.25 -3.29 16.20
CA LEU A 31 -10.81 -4.21 15.15
C LEU A 31 -9.40 -4.77 15.42
N ALA A 32 -8.87 -4.70 16.63
CA ALA A 32 -7.48 -5.09 16.92
C ALA A 32 -7.12 -6.52 16.46
N PRO A 33 -7.95 -7.56 16.67
CA PRO A 33 -7.68 -8.91 16.15
C PRO A 33 -7.70 -8.99 14.63
N SER A 34 -8.46 -8.12 13.96
CA SER A 34 -8.63 -8.07 12.51
C SER A 34 -7.54 -7.24 11.82
N ASN A 35 -7.16 -6.12 12.43
CA ASN A 35 -6.10 -5.23 11.94
C ASN A 35 -4.70 -5.74 12.31
N LYS A 36 -4.60 -6.65 13.29
CA LYS A 36 -3.32 -7.17 13.83
C LYS A 36 -2.47 -6.10 14.50
N THR A 37 -3.11 -5.25 15.31
CA THR A 37 -2.50 -4.06 15.92
C THR A 37 -2.19 -4.21 17.41
N TRP A 38 -2.23 -5.43 17.94
CA TRP A 38 -2.03 -5.70 19.37
C TRP A 38 -0.54 -5.79 19.72
N ILE A 39 -0.12 -5.12 20.79
CA ILE A 39 1.22 -5.25 21.40
C ILE A 39 1.17 -6.36 22.45
N ASN A 40 1.82 -7.47 22.15
CA ASN A 40 1.94 -8.61 23.05
C ASN A 40 2.71 -8.23 24.33
N GLY A 41 2.29 -8.80 25.45
CA GLY A 41 2.95 -8.56 26.75
C GLY A 41 2.70 -7.18 27.37
N SER A 42 1.94 -6.30 26.71
CA SER A 42 1.50 -5.02 27.30
C SER A 42 0.01 -5.09 27.66
N PRO A 43 -0.40 -4.60 28.86
CA PRO A 43 -1.81 -4.58 29.23
C PRO A 43 -2.59 -3.57 28.38
N SER A 44 -3.92 -3.66 28.47
CA SER A 44 -4.81 -2.62 27.96
C SER A 44 -4.56 -1.30 28.71
N PHE A 45 -4.66 -0.17 28.03
CA PHE A 45 -4.73 1.12 28.71
C PHE A 45 -6.11 1.26 29.38
N GLN A 46 -6.15 1.24 30.71
CA GLN A 46 -7.38 1.30 31.53
C GLN A 46 -7.13 2.08 32.83
N PRO A 47 -8.17 2.49 33.59
CA PRO A 47 -7.99 3.22 34.85
C PRO A 47 -7.14 2.49 35.90
N ASP A 48 -7.17 1.16 35.91
CA ASP A 48 -6.41 0.29 36.80
C ASP A 48 -5.05 -0.14 36.23
N THR A 49 -4.86 -0.02 34.91
CA THR A 49 -3.59 -0.27 34.21
C THR A 49 -3.20 0.91 33.30
N PRO A 50 -2.94 2.10 33.86
CA PRO A 50 -2.65 3.31 33.08
C PRO A 50 -1.32 3.23 32.31
N GLU A 51 -0.44 2.30 32.62
CA GLU A 51 0.79 2.00 31.89
C GLU A 51 0.58 1.16 30.61
N GLY A 52 -0.66 0.70 30.36
CA GLY A 52 -0.98 -0.12 29.20
C GLY A 52 -0.76 0.60 27.87
N ARG A 53 -0.27 -0.14 26.87
CA ARG A 53 0.02 0.40 25.52
C ARG A 53 -1.01 0.01 24.47
N ASN A 54 -1.99 -0.81 24.84
CA ASN A 54 -3.07 -1.26 23.96
C ASN A 54 -4.35 -0.46 24.23
N PHE A 55 -4.72 0.42 23.30
CA PHE A 55 -5.90 1.27 23.41
C PHE A 55 -7.13 0.60 22.77
N HIS A 56 -8.24 0.56 23.52
CA HIS A 56 -9.55 0.13 23.03
C HIS A 56 -10.38 1.37 22.72
N PHE A 57 -10.35 1.83 21.47
CA PHE A 57 -11.11 3.02 21.09
C PHE A 57 -12.62 2.76 20.97
N GLY A 58 -13.03 1.50 20.81
CA GLY A 58 -14.38 1.11 20.38
C GLY A 58 -14.63 1.48 18.92
N VAL A 59 -15.85 1.27 18.42
CA VAL A 59 -16.26 1.65 17.05
C VAL A 59 -16.39 3.17 16.92
N ARG A 60 -15.25 3.87 16.89
CA ARG A 60 -15.14 5.34 17.03
C ARG A 60 -13.97 5.89 16.22
N GLU A 61 -13.91 5.61 14.92
CA GLU A 61 -12.80 5.98 14.04
C GLU A 61 -12.49 7.49 14.12
N HIS A 62 -13.52 8.33 14.07
CA HIS A 62 -13.34 9.79 14.13
C HIS A 62 -12.70 10.26 15.43
N ALA A 63 -13.21 9.78 16.57
CA ALA A 63 -12.68 10.14 17.89
C ALA A 63 -11.29 9.55 18.10
N MET A 64 -11.06 8.30 17.67
CA MET A 64 -9.74 7.67 17.64
C MET A 64 -8.74 8.55 16.90
N GLY A 65 -9.07 9.03 15.70
CA GLY A 65 -8.21 9.93 14.93
C GLY A 65 -7.85 11.22 15.68
N ALA A 66 -8.83 11.86 16.32
CA ALA A 66 -8.58 13.06 17.12
C ALA A 66 -7.68 12.78 18.35
N VAL A 67 -7.91 11.66 19.04
CA VAL A 67 -7.10 11.23 20.20
C VAL A 67 -5.66 10.98 19.78
N ILE A 68 -5.43 10.25 18.68
CA ILE A 68 -4.07 9.96 18.17
C ILE A 68 -3.32 11.25 17.84
N ASN A 69 -3.98 12.20 17.19
CA ASN A 69 -3.38 13.51 16.91
C ASN A 69 -3.02 14.25 18.21
N GLY A 70 -3.90 14.23 19.21
CA GLY A 70 -3.64 14.83 20.52
C GLY A 70 -2.46 14.18 21.24
N MET A 71 -2.36 12.84 21.20
CA MET A 71 -1.25 12.09 21.78
C MET A 71 0.08 12.44 21.12
N ALA A 72 0.11 12.50 19.78
CA ALA A 72 1.31 12.85 19.03
C ALA A 72 1.75 14.30 19.29
N LEU A 73 0.80 15.23 19.41
CA LEU A 73 1.07 16.64 19.74
C LEU A 73 1.56 16.83 21.18
N HIS A 74 0.99 16.10 22.13
CA HIS A 74 1.44 16.14 23.53
C HIS A 74 2.92 15.73 23.65
N GLY A 75 3.35 14.76 22.84
CA GLY A 75 4.71 14.25 22.85
C GLY A 75 4.94 13.22 23.95
N GLY A 76 6.12 12.58 23.90
CA GLY A 76 6.51 11.45 24.77
C GLY A 76 6.07 10.07 24.27
N VAL A 77 5.21 10.00 23.25
CA VAL A 77 4.69 8.75 22.67
C VAL A 77 4.72 8.78 21.14
N ILE A 78 4.69 7.61 20.51
CA ILE A 78 4.55 7.39 19.07
C ILE A 78 3.23 6.65 18.85
N PRO A 79 2.11 7.35 18.64
CA PRO A 79 0.81 6.72 18.58
C PRO A 79 0.49 6.18 17.18
N TYR A 80 -0.14 4.99 17.13
CA TYR A 80 -0.77 4.47 15.92
C TYR A 80 -2.25 4.13 16.13
N ALA A 81 -3.04 4.16 15.05
CA ALA A 81 -4.45 3.80 15.04
C ALA A 81 -4.82 2.84 13.91
N GLY A 82 -5.53 1.76 14.26
CA GLY A 82 -6.01 0.73 13.34
C GLY A 82 -7.50 0.81 13.02
N THR A 83 -7.87 0.72 11.74
CA THR A 83 -9.22 0.33 11.28
C THR A 83 -9.15 -0.31 9.87
N PHE A 84 -10.27 -0.61 9.24
CA PHE A 84 -10.32 -0.98 7.82
C PHE A 84 -10.15 0.25 6.94
N LEU A 85 -9.49 0.10 5.78
CA LEU A 85 -9.23 1.20 4.86
C LEU A 85 -10.53 1.88 4.40
N VAL A 86 -11.60 1.10 4.22
CA VAL A 86 -12.94 1.61 3.84
C VAL A 86 -13.54 2.55 4.90
N PHE A 87 -13.13 2.42 6.17
CA PHE A 87 -13.59 3.30 7.25
C PHE A 87 -12.66 4.49 7.49
N SER A 88 -11.60 4.65 6.68
CA SER A 88 -10.78 5.87 6.71
C SER A 88 -11.62 7.13 6.45
N ASP A 89 -12.72 7.00 5.72
CA ASP A 89 -13.69 8.07 5.48
C ASP A 89 -14.33 8.61 6.76
N TYR A 90 -14.61 7.76 7.76
CA TYR A 90 -15.17 8.20 9.04
C TYR A 90 -14.20 9.10 9.83
N MET A 91 -12.90 8.97 9.59
CA MET A 91 -11.84 9.73 10.26
C MET A 91 -11.05 10.64 9.32
N ARG A 92 -11.53 10.87 8.09
CA ARG A 92 -10.84 11.65 7.06
C ARG A 92 -10.48 13.06 7.51
N GLY A 93 -11.36 13.70 8.29
CA GLY A 93 -11.10 15.00 8.91
C GLY A 93 -9.88 14.98 9.83
N ALA A 94 -9.73 13.96 10.67
CA ALA A 94 -8.59 13.82 11.57
C ALA A 94 -7.27 13.52 10.81
N ILE A 95 -7.33 12.70 9.76
CA ILE A 95 -6.19 12.44 8.86
C ILE A 95 -5.75 13.74 8.17
N ARG A 96 -6.70 14.54 7.67
CA ARG A 96 -6.38 15.82 7.05
C ARG A 96 -5.75 16.79 8.04
N ILE A 97 -6.24 16.85 9.28
CA ILE A 97 -5.68 17.70 10.33
C ILE A 97 -4.24 17.28 10.69
N SER A 98 -3.95 15.98 10.75
CA SER A 98 -2.58 15.54 11.01
C SER A 98 -1.62 15.94 9.89
N ALA A 99 -2.07 15.86 8.64
CA ALA A 99 -1.26 16.27 7.50
C ALA A 99 -1.04 17.80 7.50
N PHE A 100 -2.12 18.57 7.64
CA PHE A 100 -2.09 20.03 7.70
C PHE A 100 -1.22 20.58 8.84
N SER A 101 -1.23 19.90 9.99
CA SER A 101 -0.52 20.35 11.19
C SER A 101 0.83 19.63 11.39
N HIS A 102 1.30 18.89 10.39
CA HIS A 102 2.55 18.12 10.42
C HIS A 102 2.68 17.15 11.61
N ILE A 103 1.55 16.61 12.07
CA ILE A 103 1.48 15.71 13.22
C ILE A 103 1.92 14.30 12.78
N PRO A 104 2.89 13.67 13.44
CA PRO A 104 3.44 12.37 13.03
C PRO A 104 2.56 11.19 13.46
N SER A 105 1.26 11.26 13.15
CA SER A 105 0.31 10.19 13.38
C SER A 105 0.54 9.04 12.41
N ILE A 106 0.50 7.80 12.92
CA ILE A 106 0.62 6.58 12.11
C ILE A 106 -0.76 5.95 11.95
N TRP A 107 -1.25 5.89 10.72
CA TRP A 107 -2.55 5.30 10.40
C TRP A 107 -2.36 3.90 9.81
N VAL A 108 -2.92 2.89 10.47
CA VAL A 108 -2.84 1.48 10.09
C VAL A 108 -4.18 1.07 9.48
N PHE A 109 -4.27 1.09 8.16
CA PHE A 109 -5.44 0.65 7.43
C PHE A 109 -5.22 -0.76 6.90
N THR A 110 -6.16 -1.66 7.20
CA THR A 110 -6.13 -3.03 6.67
C THR A 110 -7.31 -3.28 5.76
N HIS A 111 -7.41 -4.46 5.14
CA HIS A 111 -8.53 -4.79 4.25
C HIS A 111 -8.60 -3.78 3.09
N ASP A 112 -7.49 -3.65 2.38
CA ASP A 112 -7.16 -2.52 1.50
C ASP A 112 -7.85 -2.50 0.13
N SER A 113 -8.64 -3.50 -0.23
CA SER A 113 -9.15 -3.69 -1.59
C SER A 113 -10.40 -4.56 -1.65
N VAL A 114 -10.92 -4.78 -2.85
CA VAL A 114 -12.01 -5.75 -3.10
C VAL A 114 -11.66 -7.19 -2.70
N ALA A 115 -10.38 -7.49 -2.43
CA ALA A 115 -9.95 -8.78 -1.92
C ALA A 115 -10.43 -9.11 -0.49
N VAL A 116 -11.18 -8.20 0.15
CA VAL A 116 -11.96 -8.51 1.34
C VAL A 116 -12.91 -9.68 1.11
N GLY A 117 -13.56 -9.76 -0.06
CA GLY A 117 -14.41 -10.89 -0.40
C GLY A 117 -15.83 -10.77 0.15
N GLU A 118 -16.21 -11.66 1.03
CA GLU A 118 -17.61 -11.96 1.35
C GLU A 118 -18.34 -10.80 2.07
N ASP A 119 -17.64 -9.92 2.76
CA ASP A 119 -18.24 -8.74 3.43
C ASP A 119 -18.86 -7.74 2.44
N GLY A 120 -18.51 -7.84 1.14
CA GLY A 120 -19.18 -7.14 0.06
C GLY A 120 -18.80 -5.65 -0.09
N PRO A 121 -19.51 -4.92 -0.97
CA PRO A 121 -19.10 -3.60 -1.45
C PRO A 121 -18.99 -2.53 -0.36
N THR A 122 -19.71 -2.67 0.76
CA THR A 122 -19.63 -1.72 1.89
C THR A 122 -18.32 -1.83 2.67
N HIS A 123 -17.56 -2.91 2.48
CA HIS A 123 -16.31 -3.19 3.18
C HIS A 123 -15.10 -3.23 2.25
N GLN A 124 -15.29 -2.97 0.96
CA GLN A 124 -14.29 -3.14 -0.08
C GLN A 124 -13.84 -1.76 -0.57
N PRO A 125 -12.64 -1.29 -0.19
CA PRO A 125 -12.12 -0.03 -0.69
C PRO A 125 -11.95 -0.05 -2.21
N VAL A 126 -12.27 1.09 -2.84
CA VAL A 126 -12.06 1.31 -4.28
C VAL A 126 -11.35 2.65 -4.50
N GLU A 127 -11.94 3.75 -4.06
CA GLU A 127 -11.48 5.13 -4.17
C GLU A 127 -10.53 5.59 -3.05
N HIS A 128 -10.46 4.82 -1.97
CA HIS A 128 -9.89 5.29 -0.70
C HIS A 128 -8.40 5.60 -0.79
N LEU A 129 -7.62 4.82 -1.55
CA LEU A 129 -6.20 5.11 -1.79
C LEU A 129 -6.02 6.44 -2.53
N ALA A 130 -6.77 6.67 -3.62
CA ALA A 130 -6.73 7.93 -4.36
C ALA A 130 -7.17 9.10 -3.48
N ALA A 131 -8.22 8.90 -2.68
CA ALA A 131 -8.71 9.90 -1.75
C ALA A 131 -7.66 10.27 -0.68
N LEU A 132 -6.91 9.30 -0.15
CA LEU A 132 -5.82 9.56 0.79
C LEU A 132 -4.62 10.23 0.11
N ARG A 133 -4.20 9.74 -1.07
CA ARG A 133 -3.10 10.32 -1.86
C ARG A 133 -3.33 11.77 -2.29
N ALA A 134 -4.60 12.18 -2.36
CA ALA A 134 -4.99 13.56 -2.65
C ALA A 134 -4.80 14.51 -1.46
N ILE A 135 -4.57 14.02 -0.24
CA ILE A 135 -4.33 14.86 0.95
C ILE A 135 -2.87 15.35 0.93
N PRO A 136 -2.61 16.67 0.83
CA PRO A 136 -1.25 17.19 0.86
C PRO A 136 -0.52 16.80 2.16
N ASP A 137 0.78 16.52 2.07
CA ASP A 137 1.67 16.11 3.17
C ASP A 137 1.34 14.81 3.90
N LEU A 138 0.29 14.09 3.49
CA LEU A 138 0.07 12.71 3.90
C LEU A 138 0.90 11.78 3.02
N VAL A 139 1.78 10.96 3.61
CA VAL A 139 2.45 9.88 2.87
C VAL A 139 1.61 8.62 2.94
N VAL A 140 1.22 8.07 1.79
CA VAL A 140 0.49 6.80 1.69
C VAL A 140 1.44 5.71 1.22
N ILE A 141 1.50 4.60 1.95
CA ILE A 141 2.35 3.45 1.61
C ILE A 141 1.49 2.19 1.56
N ARG A 142 1.50 1.52 0.41
CA ARG A 142 0.82 0.24 0.18
C ARG A 142 1.84 -0.84 -0.19
N PRO A 143 2.45 -1.52 0.81
CA PRO A 143 3.55 -2.45 0.58
C PRO A 143 3.08 -3.76 -0.04
N SER A 144 3.93 -4.34 -0.89
CA SER A 144 3.61 -5.54 -1.66
C SER A 144 3.83 -6.87 -0.95
N ASP A 145 4.75 -6.90 0.02
CA ASP A 145 5.15 -8.11 0.74
C ASP A 145 5.62 -7.81 2.17
N ALA A 146 5.98 -8.86 2.93
CA ALA A 146 6.46 -8.73 4.30
C ALA A 146 7.72 -7.85 4.42
N ASN A 147 8.61 -7.86 3.42
CA ASN A 147 9.84 -7.06 3.44
C ASN A 147 9.53 -5.57 3.28
N GLU A 148 8.64 -5.21 2.36
CA GLU A 148 8.17 -3.83 2.22
C GLU A 148 7.39 -3.35 3.45
N VAL A 149 6.65 -4.23 4.14
CA VAL A 149 5.99 -3.86 5.40
C VAL A 149 7.00 -3.40 6.45
N VAL A 150 8.16 -4.05 6.55
CA VAL A 150 9.25 -3.64 7.47
C VAL A 150 9.73 -2.23 7.13
N GLU A 151 10.01 -1.95 5.86
CA GLU A 151 10.49 -0.63 5.42
C GLU A 151 9.42 0.47 5.57
N ALA A 152 8.15 0.13 5.33
CA ALA A 152 7.03 1.03 5.54
C ALA A 152 6.89 1.48 7.01
N TRP A 153 7.03 0.54 7.96
CA TRP A 153 7.01 0.87 9.39
C TRP A 153 8.24 1.64 9.85
N LYS A 154 9.44 1.30 9.36
CA LYS A 154 10.65 2.09 9.61
C LYS A 154 10.46 3.53 9.14
N PHE A 155 9.91 3.73 7.95
CA PHE A 155 9.56 5.06 7.45
C PHE A 155 8.54 5.76 8.35
N ALA A 156 7.42 5.09 8.68
CA ALA A 156 6.35 5.69 9.50
C ALA A 156 6.85 6.16 10.88
N ILE A 157 7.73 5.39 11.53
CA ILE A 157 8.30 5.76 12.84
C ILE A 157 9.31 6.89 12.72
N THR A 158 10.09 6.93 11.64
CA THR A 158 11.14 7.93 11.46
C THR A 158 10.62 9.26 10.91
N ARG A 159 9.48 9.26 10.21
CA ARG A 159 8.81 10.49 9.77
C ARG A 159 8.19 11.21 10.96
N ARG A 160 8.85 12.25 11.43
CA ARG A 160 8.39 13.07 12.59
C ARG A 160 7.85 14.45 12.23
N ASN A 161 7.76 14.75 10.94
CA ASN A 161 7.28 16.03 10.40
C ASN A 161 5.98 15.89 9.58
N GLY A 162 5.22 14.82 9.81
CA GLY A 162 3.94 14.59 9.12
C GLY A 162 3.45 13.17 9.27
N PRO A 163 2.18 12.91 8.94
CA PRO A 163 1.57 11.60 9.13
C PRO A 163 1.97 10.60 8.03
N THR A 164 1.79 9.32 8.34
CA THR A 164 1.91 8.22 7.39
C THR A 164 0.66 7.36 7.45
N ALA A 165 0.07 7.04 6.30
CA ALA A 165 -0.98 6.04 6.15
C ALA A 165 -0.42 4.77 5.52
N LEU A 166 -0.60 3.65 6.21
CA LEU A 166 -0.17 2.32 5.80
C LEU A 166 -1.41 1.52 5.38
N ALA A 167 -1.41 0.97 4.17
CA ALA A 167 -2.53 0.19 3.63
C ALA A 167 -2.13 -1.29 3.45
N PHE A 168 -2.82 -2.19 4.15
CA PHE A 168 -2.45 -3.59 4.26
C PHE A 168 -3.54 -4.56 3.81
N THR A 169 -3.11 -5.67 3.23
CA THR A 169 -3.98 -6.70 2.66
C THR A 169 -4.67 -7.52 3.75
N ARG A 170 -5.86 -8.04 3.42
CA ARG A 170 -6.53 -9.08 4.24
C ARG A 170 -5.93 -10.46 3.96
N GLN A 171 -5.76 -10.74 2.67
CA GLN A 171 -5.30 -11.97 2.05
C GLN A 171 -3.78 -12.08 2.09
N ASN A 172 -3.28 -13.31 2.03
CA ASN A 172 -1.85 -13.56 1.89
C ASN A 172 -1.34 -13.05 0.54
N VAL A 173 -0.15 -12.48 0.57
CA VAL A 173 0.62 -12.10 -0.62
C VAL A 173 1.97 -12.83 -0.59
N PRO A 174 2.51 -13.28 -1.74
CA PRO A 174 3.82 -13.91 -1.79
C PRO A 174 4.91 -12.99 -1.25
N THR A 175 5.89 -13.56 -0.54
CA THR A 175 7.14 -12.86 -0.22
C THR A 175 8.01 -12.80 -1.47
N ILE A 176 8.44 -11.61 -1.87
CA ILE A 176 9.29 -11.43 -3.06
C ILE A 176 10.72 -11.86 -2.70
N ASP A 177 11.31 -12.73 -3.53
CA ASP A 177 12.66 -13.22 -3.33
C ASP A 177 13.70 -12.13 -3.62
N ARG A 178 14.24 -11.53 -2.56
CA ARG A 178 15.22 -10.44 -2.65
C ARG A 178 16.62 -10.89 -3.07
N MET A 179 16.85 -12.19 -3.29
CA MET A 179 18.05 -12.69 -3.97
C MET A 179 17.94 -12.57 -5.49
N MET A 180 16.71 -12.61 -6.02
CA MET A 180 16.41 -12.47 -7.44
C MET A 180 15.99 -11.05 -7.82
N TYR A 181 15.32 -10.35 -6.91
CA TYR A 181 14.74 -9.03 -7.13
C TYR A 181 15.38 -7.96 -6.24
N ALA A 182 15.26 -6.70 -6.64
CA ALA A 182 15.80 -5.56 -5.90
C ALA A 182 15.33 -5.53 -4.42
N PRO A 183 16.18 -5.01 -3.51
CA PRO A 183 15.89 -5.00 -2.08
C PRO A 183 14.70 -4.08 -1.73
N ALA A 184 13.94 -4.46 -0.72
CA ALA A 184 12.74 -3.74 -0.28
C ALA A 184 13.02 -2.30 0.20
N ILE A 185 14.27 -1.95 0.52
CA ILE A 185 14.69 -0.58 0.86
C ILE A 185 14.35 0.44 -0.25
N GLY A 186 14.15 -0.04 -1.50
CA GLY A 186 13.62 0.77 -2.60
C GLY A 186 12.28 1.43 -2.28
N LEU A 187 11.47 0.89 -1.35
CA LEU A 187 10.22 1.50 -0.89
C LEU A 187 10.41 2.93 -0.38
N LEU A 188 11.56 3.23 0.25
CA LEU A 188 11.86 4.58 0.75
C LEU A 188 12.00 5.63 -0.38
N ARG A 189 12.11 5.17 -1.64
CA ARG A 189 12.09 6.00 -2.84
C ARG A 189 10.70 6.12 -3.47
N GLY A 190 9.69 5.44 -2.91
CA GLY A 190 8.29 5.47 -3.33
C GLY A 190 7.94 4.59 -4.51
N ALA A 191 8.80 4.57 -5.54
CA ALA A 191 8.77 3.60 -6.62
C ALA A 191 10.19 3.21 -7.01
N TYR A 192 10.40 1.95 -7.34
CA TYR A 192 11.72 1.43 -7.71
C TYR A 192 11.60 0.29 -8.71
N VAL A 193 12.62 0.17 -9.58
CA VAL A 193 12.76 -0.98 -10.46
C VAL A 193 13.03 -2.22 -9.61
N LEU A 194 12.08 -3.15 -9.63
CA LEU A 194 12.21 -4.42 -8.94
C LEU A 194 13.12 -5.37 -9.71
N THR A 195 12.96 -5.40 -11.04
CA THR A 195 13.88 -6.03 -11.98
C THR A 195 13.59 -5.56 -13.40
N ASP A 196 14.59 -5.70 -14.28
CA ASP A 196 14.43 -5.66 -15.73
C ASP A 196 14.54 -7.10 -16.26
N LEU A 197 13.58 -7.53 -17.06
CA LEU A 197 13.55 -8.81 -17.74
C LEU A 197 13.97 -8.61 -19.20
N GLY A 198 15.13 -9.15 -19.56
CA GLY A 198 15.72 -8.96 -20.89
C GLY A 198 17.16 -8.44 -20.84
N GLY A 199 17.83 -8.43 -21.99
CA GLY A 199 19.21 -7.96 -22.12
C GLY A 199 19.35 -6.58 -22.79
N GLY A 200 18.24 -6.04 -23.32
CA GLY A 200 18.18 -4.73 -23.99
C GLY A 200 17.39 -3.70 -23.19
N ASP A 201 17.16 -2.55 -23.80
CA ASP A 201 16.27 -1.52 -23.22
C ASP A 201 14.85 -2.10 -23.09
N PRO A 202 14.15 -1.83 -21.96
CA PRO A 202 12.77 -2.30 -21.81
C PRO A 202 11.85 -1.62 -22.82
N GLU A 203 10.96 -2.40 -23.41
CA GLU A 203 9.92 -1.94 -24.33
C GLU A 203 8.63 -1.60 -23.58
N LEU A 204 8.49 -2.12 -22.36
CA LEU A 204 7.29 -2.01 -21.53
C LEU A 204 7.67 -1.80 -20.07
N ILE A 205 6.94 -0.94 -19.38
CA ILE A 205 6.98 -0.84 -17.91
C ILE A 205 5.67 -1.37 -17.32
N LEU A 206 5.74 -2.44 -16.54
CA LEU A 206 4.66 -2.86 -15.66
C LEU A 206 4.89 -2.29 -14.26
N MET A 207 3.87 -1.64 -13.71
CA MET A 207 3.93 -1.08 -12.36
C MET A 207 2.71 -1.48 -11.54
N ALA A 208 2.93 -1.78 -10.26
CA ALA A 208 1.85 -2.11 -9.34
C ALA A 208 2.18 -1.64 -7.92
N SER A 209 1.15 -1.56 -7.09
CA SER A 209 1.30 -1.34 -5.65
C SER A 209 0.63 -2.50 -4.89
N GLY A 210 1.10 -2.80 -3.68
CA GLY A 210 0.46 -3.80 -2.84
C GLY A 210 0.38 -5.20 -3.47
N SER A 211 -0.79 -5.84 -3.31
CA SER A 211 -1.03 -7.23 -3.73
C SER A 211 -0.91 -7.48 -5.23
N GLU A 212 -0.98 -6.44 -6.06
CA GLU A 212 -0.96 -6.60 -7.51
C GLU A 212 0.45 -6.88 -8.05
N MET A 213 1.48 -6.74 -7.21
CA MET A 213 2.86 -7.06 -7.58
C MET A 213 3.02 -8.51 -8.06
N SER A 214 2.31 -9.48 -7.46
CA SER A 214 2.39 -10.87 -7.91
C SER A 214 1.83 -11.05 -9.33
N LEU A 215 0.81 -10.27 -9.71
CA LEU A 215 0.24 -10.34 -11.06
C LEU A 215 1.23 -9.85 -12.11
N ILE A 216 1.90 -8.72 -11.86
CA ILE A 216 2.87 -8.18 -12.82
C ILE A 216 4.17 -8.98 -12.88
N LEU A 217 4.58 -9.64 -11.78
CA LEU A 217 5.72 -10.56 -11.78
C LEU A 217 5.45 -11.76 -12.69
N GLU A 218 4.29 -12.39 -12.55
CA GLU A 218 3.92 -13.54 -13.38
C GLU A 218 3.65 -13.14 -14.84
N ALA A 219 2.96 -12.03 -15.09
CA ALA A 219 2.69 -11.55 -16.45
C ALA A 219 3.99 -11.08 -17.14
N GLY A 220 4.87 -10.38 -16.43
CA GLY A 220 6.16 -9.94 -16.92
C GLY A 220 7.05 -11.11 -17.37
N ALA A 221 7.09 -12.19 -16.59
CA ALA A 221 7.81 -13.40 -16.98
C ALA A 221 7.24 -14.05 -18.26
N GLN A 222 5.92 -14.02 -18.44
CA GLN A 222 5.27 -14.52 -19.66
C GLN A 222 5.57 -13.63 -20.87
N LEU A 223 5.48 -12.31 -20.73
CA LEU A 223 5.83 -11.35 -21.79
C LEU A 223 7.29 -11.49 -22.22
N PHE A 224 8.19 -11.69 -21.26
CA PHE A 224 9.60 -11.94 -21.57
C PHE A 224 9.80 -13.23 -22.36
N ASN A 225 9.05 -14.30 -22.08
CA ASN A 225 9.11 -15.53 -22.86
C ASN A 225 8.58 -15.36 -24.30
N GLU A 226 7.75 -14.35 -24.55
CA GLU A 226 7.31 -13.93 -25.89
C GLU A 226 8.27 -12.95 -26.57
N GLY A 227 9.42 -12.65 -25.93
CA GLY A 227 10.49 -11.85 -26.50
C GLY A 227 10.42 -10.35 -26.21
N ILE A 228 9.52 -9.90 -25.32
CA ILE A 228 9.39 -8.49 -24.94
C ILE A 228 10.30 -8.19 -23.74
N ASN A 229 11.16 -7.17 -23.83
CA ASN A 229 11.92 -6.70 -22.69
C ASN A 229 11.00 -5.91 -21.74
N VAL A 230 10.87 -6.37 -20.48
CA VAL A 230 9.90 -5.80 -19.52
C VAL A 230 10.60 -5.27 -18.28
N ARG A 231 10.31 -4.02 -17.91
CA ARG A 231 10.67 -3.47 -16.62
C ARG A 231 9.53 -3.66 -15.62
N LEU A 232 9.84 -4.25 -14.46
CA LEU A 232 8.88 -4.42 -13.37
C LEU A 232 9.17 -3.40 -12.27
N VAL A 233 8.18 -2.58 -11.92
CA VAL A 233 8.28 -1.50 -10.93
C VAL A 233 7.35 -1.77 -9.75
N SER A 234 7.91 -1.82 -8.54
CA SER A 234 7.12 -1.71 -7.32
C SER A 234 6.87 -0.24 -7.03
N PHE A 235 5.61 0.15 -6.85
CA PHE A 235 5.16 1.54 -6.68
C PHE A 235 4.35 1.74 -5.38
N PRO A 236 4.93 1.46 -4.19
CA PRO A 236 4.20 1.49 -2.93
C PRO A 236 3.76 2.90 -2.48
N SER A 237 4.42 3.99 -2.91
CA SER A 237 4.05 5.36 -2.49
C SER A 237 4.29 6.41 -3.58
N TRP A 238 3.22 7.10 -3.95
CA TRP A 238 3.25 8.21 -4.92
C TRP A 238 3.95 9.43 -4.36
N GLU A 239 3.76 9.74 -3.08
CA GLU A 239 4.29 10.93 -2.45
C GLU A 239 5.81 10.84 -2.30
N LEU A 240 6.31 9.68 -1.87
CA LEU A 240 7.76 9.45 -1.80
C LEU A 240 8.42 9.49 -3.16
N PHE A 241 7.78 8.94 -4.20
CA PHE A 241 8.33 8.95 -5.54
C PHE A 241 8.30 10.33 -6.17
N ALA A 242 7.19 11.06 -6.04
CA ALA A 242 7.05 12.43 -6.51
C ALA A 242 8.12 13.37 -5.94
N ASN A 243 8.55 13.13 -4.70
CA ASN A 243 9.59 13.88 -4.01
C ASN A 243 11.03 13.50 -4.43
N GLN A 244 11.21 12.45 -5.25
CA GLN A 244 12.53 12.12 -5.78
C GLN A 244 12.94 13.11 -6.88
N LYS A 245 14.25 13.29 -7.01
CA LYS A 245 14.84 14.08 -8.10
C LYS A 245 14.40 13.52 -9.45
N LYS A 246 14.31 14.41 -10.46
CA LYS A 246 13.85 14.02 -11.80
C LYS A 246 14.70 12.91 -12.39
N GLU A 247 16.01 12.94 -12.17
CA GLU A 247 16.95 11.93 -12.68
C GLU A 247 16.62 10.53 -12.15
N TYR A 248 16.21 10.41 -10.87
CA TYR A 248 15.77 9.14 -10.31
C TYR A 248 14.42 8.71 -10.85
N ARG A 249 13.47 9.65 -10.98
CA ARG A 249 12.15 9.34 -11.54
C ARG A 249 12.25 8.87 -12.99
N ASP A 250 13.10 9.51 -13.78
CA ASP A 250 13.40 9.11 -15.16
C ASP A 250 14.13 7.77 -15.21
N ALA A 251 15.01 7.46 -14.24
CA ALA A 251 15.67 6.16 -14.18
C ALA A 251 14.71 5.00 -13.89
N VAL A 252 13.60 5.26 -13.16
CA VAL A 252 12.55 4.25 -12.90
C VAL A 252 11.53 4.22 -14.04
N LEU A 253 10.97 5.37 -14.39
CA LEU A 253 9.98 5.56 -15.46
C LEU A 253 10.61 6.23 -16.68
N THR A 254 11.43 5.47 -17.41
CA THR A 254 12.22 5.95 -18.55
C THR A 254 11.34 6.71 -19.54
N PRO A 255 11.60 8.00 -19.82
CA PRO A 255 10.74 8.83 -20.68
C PRO A 255 10.51 8.28 -22.08
N GLY A 256 11.49 7.55 -22.65
CA GLY A 256 11.38 6.94 -23.97
C GLY A 256 10.48 5.70 -24.03
N ILE A 257 10.14 5.10 -22.88
CA ILE A 257 9.26 3.93 -22.80
C ILE A 257 7.86 4.43 -22.50
N ARG A 258 7.01 4.45 -23.53
CA ARG A 258 5.66 4.99 -23.49
C ARG A 258 4.61 3.91 -23.17
N ALA A 259 4.87 2.66 -23.55
CA ALA A 259 4.08 1.52 -23.13
C ALA A 259 4.27 1.29 -21.63
N ARG A 260 3.27 1.74 -20.86
CA ARG A 260 3.24 1.66 -19.40
C ARG A 260 1.89 1.13 -18.95
N LEU A 261 1.90 0.04 -18.18
CA LEU A 261 0.69 -0.53 -17.60
C LEU A 261 0.76 -0.48 -16.08
N ALA A 262 -0.17 0.25 -15.46
CA ALA A 262 -0.39 0.20 -14.02
C ALA A 262 -1.45 -0.82 -13.64
N VAL A 263 -1.24 -1.56 -12.55
CA VAL A 263 -2.20 -2.53 -12.01
C VAL A 263 -2.45 -2.22 -10.54
N GLU A 264 -3.66 -1.80 -10.20
CA GLU A 264 -4.05 -1.50 -8.82
C GLU A 264 -5.52 -1.82 -8.58
N MET A 265 -5.83 -2.55 -7.51
CA MET A 265 -7.21 -2.77 -7.05
C MET A 265 -7.78 -1.52 -6.36
N GLY A 266 -7.94 -0.46 -7.13
CA GLY A 266 -8.55 0.81 -6.73
C GLY A 266 -8.94 1.62 -7.96
N VAL A 267 -9.50 2.82 -7.77
CA VAL A 267 -9.86 3.71 -8.87
C VAL A 267 -8.65 4.08 -9.72
N SER A 268 -8.88 4.28 -11.02
CA SER A 268 -7.84 4.72 -11.96
C SER A 268 -7.32 6.13 -11.65
N GLN A 269 -8.16 6.98 -11.05
CA GLN A 269 -7.86 8.39 -10.82
C GLN A 269 -6.47 8.63 -10.22
N GLY A 270 -5.64 9.34 -10.98
CA GLY A 270 -4.30 9.76 -10.62
C GLY A 270 -3.19 8.88 -11.20
N TRP A 271 -3.49 7.65 -11.63
CA TRP A 271 -2.50 6.79 -12.30
C TRP A 271 -2.08 7.35 -13.66
N GLU A 272 -2.93 8.13 -14.32
CA GLU A 272 -2.65 8.80 -15.60
C GLU A 272 -1.38 9.66 -15.53
N ARG A 273 -1.07 10.20 -14.34
CA ARG A 273 0.18 10.94 -14.08
C ARG A 273 1.44 10.09 -14.31
N TRP A 274 1.36 8.79 -14.08
CA TRP A 274 2.51 7.87 -14.04
C TRP A 274 2.61 7.02 -15.30
N VAL A 275 1.46 6.55 -15.81
CA VAL A 275 1.40 5.77 -17.05
C VAL A 275 1.52 6.66 -18.28
N GLY A 276 1.16 7.94 -18.18
CA GLY A 276 1.24 8.88 -19.31
C GLY A 276 0.13 8.67 -20.32
N GLU A 277 0.19 9.43 -21.42
CA GLU A 277 -0.87 9.51 -22.44
C GLU A 277 -1.12 8.19 -23.19
N PHE A 278 -0.08 7.39 -23.38
CA PHE A 278 -0.09 6.11 -24.12
C PHE A 278 -0.18 4.91 -23.18
N GLY A 279 -0.18 5.16 -21.87
CA GLY A 279 -0.25 4.11 -20.89
C GLY A 279 -1.67 3.67 -20.58
N GLU A 280 -1.78 2.50 -19.96
CA GLU A 280 -3.06 1.94 -19.54
C GLU A 280 -3.07 1.63 -18.04
N VAL A 281 -4.29 1.50 -17.49
CA VAL A 281 -4.50 1.14 -16.09
C VAL A 281 -5.50 -0.01 -16.01
N ILE A 282 -5.14 -1.06 -15.27
CA ILE A 282 -6.07 -2.07 -14.78
C ILE A 282 -6.49 -1.64 -13.37
N SER A 283 -7.70 -1.07 -13.29
CA SER A 283 -8.31 -0.44 -12.12
C SER A 283 -9.71 -1.00 -11.83
N ILE A 284 -10.32 -0.50 -10.76
CA ILE A 284 -11.71 -0.72 -10.40
C ILE A 284 -12.40 0.64 -10.28
N ASP A 285 -13.25 0.98 -11.25
CA ASP A 285 -13.99 2.26 -11.28
C ASP A 285 -15.51 2.07 -11.00
N ARG A 286 -15.82 1.08 -10.16
CA ARG A 286 -17.18 0.75 -9.68
C ARG A 286 -17.10 0.07 -8.31
N TYR A 287 -18.20 0.01 -7.57
CA TYR A 287 -18.24 -0.73 -6.32
C TYR A 287 -17.99 -2.24 -6.52
N GLY A 288 -17.52 -2.87 -5.46
CA GLY A 288 -17.24 -4.30 -5.44
C GLY A 288 -18.49 -5.19 -5.33
N ALA A 289 -18.33 -6.42 -4.85
CA ALA A 289 -19.39 -7.42 -4.78
C ALA A 289 -19.17 -8.38 -3.60
N SER A 290 -20.23 -9.02 -3.08
CA SER A 290 -20.09 -10.08 -2.08
C SER A 290 -19.90 -11.44 -2.76
N ALA A 291 -18.68 -11.97 -2.69
CA ALA A 291 -18.31 -13.28 -3.21
C ALA A 291 -16.93 -13.70 -2.65
N PRO A 292 -16.50 -14.97 -2.78
CA PRO A 292 -15.13 -15.35 -2.48
C PRO A 292 -14.14 -14.48 -3.24
N TYR A 293 -13.13 -13.95 -2.55
CA TYR A 293 -12.27 -12.91 -3.12
C TYR A 293 -11.64 -13.29 -4.47
N LYS A 294 -11.24 -14.56 -4.66
CA LYS A 294 -10.68 -15.05 -5.94
C LYS A 294 -11.67 -14.92 -7.11
N VAL A 295 -12.95 -15.10 -6.86
CA VAL A 295 -14.01 -14.88 -7.86
C VAL A 295 -14.09 -13.40 -8.18
N ILE A 296 -14.10 -12.53 -7.16
CA ILE A 296 -14.09 -11.07 -7.36
C ILE A 296 -12.89 -10.66 -8.22
N LEU A 297 -11.68 -11.08 -7.86
CA LEU A 297 -10.47 -10.71 -8.61
C LEU A 297 -10.56 -11.11 -10.07
N LYS A 298 -11.06 -12.33 -10.34
CA LYS A 298 -11.27 -12.82 -11.70
C LYS A 298 -12.28 -11.96 -12.48
N GLU A 299 -13.45 -11.69 -11.91
CA GLU A 299 -14.53 -10.94 -12.57
C GLU A 299 -14.20 -9.45 -12.75
N PHE A 300 -13.31 -8.89 -11.92
CA PHE A 300 -12.79 -7.54 -12.05
C PHE A 300 -11.51 -7.47 -12.92
N GLY A 301 -11.07 -8.58 -13.51
CA GLY A 301 -9.94 -8.59 -14.45
C GLY A 301 -8.55 -8.61 -13.80
N PHE A 302 -8.44 -8.84 -12.49
CA PHE A 302 -7.17 -9.00 -11.77
C PHE A 302 -6.66 -10.44 -11.91
N THR A 303 -6.27 -10.77 -13.14
CA THR A 303 -5.70 -12.07 -13.51
C THR A 303 -4.42 -11.87 -14.30
N VAL A 304 -3.47 -12.81 -14.16
CA VAL A 304 -2.21 -12.79 -14.93
C VAL A 304 -2.50 -12.70 -16.43
N LYS A 305 -3.49 -13.44 -16.93
CA LYS A 305 -3.90 -13.41 -18.33
C LYS A 305 -4.31 -12.01 -18.79
N ASN A 306 -5.17 -11.33 -18.03
CA ASN A 306 -5.61 -9.99 -18.42
C ASN A 306 -4.46 -8.96 -18.38
N VAL A 307 -3.57 -9.05 -17.38
CA VAL A 307 -2.37 -8.18 -17.33
C VAL A 307 -1.49 -8.44 -18.56
N PHE A 308 -1.22 -9.71 -18.88
CA PHE A 308 -0.46 -10.11 -20.07
C PHE A 308 -1.11 -9.57 -21.35
N ASP A 309 -2.39 -9.85 -21.58
CA ASP A 309 -3.08 -9.47 -22.82
C ASP A 309 -3.06 -7.95 -23.04
N ARG A 310 -3.34 -7.17 -21.98
CA ARG A 310 -3.34 -5.70 -22.03
C ARG A 310 -1.95 -5.15 -22.31
N ALA A 311 -0.94 -5.68 -21.62
CA ALA A 311 0.44 -5.26 -21.79
C ALA A 311 1.00 -5.62 -23.18
N PHE A 312 0.68 -6.81 -23.68
CA PHE A 312 1.10 -7.27 -24.99
C PHE A 312 0.50 -6.43 -26.12
N ASN A 313 -0.79 -6.09 -26.01
CA ASN A 313 -1.45 -5.20 -26.96
C ASN A 313 -0.89 -3.77 -26.90
N LEU A 314 -0.52 -3.29 -25.71
CA LEU A 314 0.05 -1.96 -25.52
C LEU A 314 1.36 -1.78 -26.29
N VAL A 315 2.25 -2.77 -26.25
CA VAL A 315 3.51 -2.74 -26.99
C VAL A 315 3.25 -2.75 -28.50
N ARG A 316 2.31 -3.58 -28.98
CA ARG A 316 2.00 -3.65 -30.42
C ARG A 316 1.29 -2.41 -30.97
N GLY A 317 0.46 -1.76 -30.15
CA GLY A 317 -0.20 -0.51 -30.55
C GLY A 317 0.79 0.62 -30.82
N GLU A 318 1.93 0.64 -30.12
CA GLU A 318 3.00 1.61 -30.38
C GLU A 318 3.76 1.36 -31.70
N GLU A 319 3.74 0.15 -32.25
CA GLU A 319 4.36 -0.13 -33.54
C GLU A 319 3.53 0.40 -34.73
N GLU A 320 2.24 0.70 -34.52
CA GLU A 320 1.31 1.14 -35.55
C GLU A 320 1.15 2.68 -35.66
N ASP A 321 1.56 3.45 -34.65
CA ASP A 321 1.47 4.93 -34.55
C ASP A 321 2.81 5.65 -34.85
#